data_AF-A0A7V5CXQ2-F1
#
_entry.id   AF-A0A7V5CXQ2-F1
#
_cell.length_a   1.000
_cell.length_b   1.000
_cell.length_c   1.000
_cell.angle_alpha   90.00
_cell.angle_beta   90.00
_cell.angle_gamma   90.00
#
_symmetry.space_group_name_H-M   'P 1'
#
loop_
_entity.id
_entity.type
_entity.pdbx_description
1 polymer ?
#
loop_
_entity_poly.entity_id
_entity_poly.type
_entity_poly.pdbx_seq_one_letter_code
_entity_poly.pdbx_strand_id
1 'polypeptide(L)'
;MTPTFPGAIQDGKLLLDNKPEFIAHLHTLNGKRVNVTVEKQTRRRSNEQNRYLWGVCYKLIADHTGADPEEVHIALKYQFSPKRFIGNLVAPATTKRLDTIDFITYIEKVRQWAAEELNIIIPDPNEVKL
;
A
#
# COMPACT_ATOMS: atom_id res chain seq x y z
N MET A 1 9.31 13.00 11.74
CA MET A 1 8.56 11.73 11.74
C MET A 1 8.63 11.13 13.13
N THR A 2 7.54 10.54 13.61
CA THR A 2 7.52 9.81 14.89
C THR A 2 8.16 8.44 14.68
N PRO A 3 9.20 8.06 15.44
CA PRO A 3 9.82 6.74 15.30
C PRO A 3 8.84 5.64 15.73
N THR A 4 8.80 4.55 14.96
CA THR A 4 8.03 3.34 15.28
C THR A 4 8.98 2.25 15.69
N PHE A 5 8.72 1.60 16.83
CA PHE A 5 9.54 0.53 17.35
C PHE A 5 8.79 -0.80 17.18
N PRO A 6 9.16 -1.63 16.19
CA PRO A 6 8.47 -2.89 15.94
C PRO A 6 8.73 -3.89 17.07
N GLY A 7 7.79 -4.80 17.24
CA GLY A 7 7.84 -5.84 18.25
C GLY A 7 6.66 -6.81 18.15
N ALA A 8 6.78 -7.93 18.85
CA ALA A 8 5.74 -8.94 18.94
C ALA A 8 5.06 -8.92 20.32
N ILE A 9 3.78 -9.29 20.37
CA ILE A 9 3.08 -9.57 21.62
C ILE A 9 3.16 -11.08 21.89
N GLN A 10 3.76 -11.47 23.02
CA GLN A 10 3.77 -12.86 23.51
C GLN A 10 3.30 -12.85 24.96
N ASP A 11 2.29 -13.68 25.29
CA ASP A 11 1.71 -13.79 26.64
C ASP A 11 1.33 -12.45 27.30
N GLY A 12 0.78 -11.52 26.51
CA GLY A 12 0.40 -10.19 26.97
C GLY A 12 1.57 -9.22 27.21
N LYS A 13 2.80 -9.60 26.85
CA LYS A 13 4.00 -8.78 26.96
C LYS A 13 4.46 -8.31 25.58
N LEU A 14 4.82 -7.04 25.49
CA LEU A 14 5.47 -6.48 24.30
C LEU A 14 6.96 -6.82 24.31
N LEU A 15 7.36 -7.63 23.34
CA LEU A 15 8.75 -7.95 23.03
C LEU A 15 9.19 -7.05 21.88
N LEU A 16 9.99 -6.04 22.19
CA LEU A 16 10.54 -5.11 21.19
C LEU A 16 11.71 -5.76 20.46
N ASP A 17 11.76 -5.56 19.14
CA ASP A 17 12.86 -6.06 18.30
C ASP A 17 14.19 -5.36 18.67
N ASN A 18 14.13 -4.05 18.97
CA ASN A 18 15.29 -3.26 19.40
C ASN A 18 14.98 -2.45 20.68
N LYS A 19 15.06 -3.14 21.83
CA LYS A 19 14.80 -2.54 23.15
C LYS A 19 15.74 -1.37 23.50
N PRO A 20 17.06 -1.40 23.22
CA PRO A 20 17.95 -0.27 23.52
C PRO A 20 17.53 1.04 22.85
N GLU A 21 17.15 0.99 21.57
CA GLU A 21 16.75 2.16 20.80
C GLU A 21 15.46 2.79 21.33
N PHE A 22 14.49 1.94 21.71
CA PHE A 22 13.26 2.39 22.36
C PHE A 22 13.53 3.11 23.68
N ILE A 23 14.39 2.54 24.55
CA ILE A 23 14.76 3.16 25.83
C ILE A 23 15.45 4.51 25.59
N ALA A 24 16.39 4.57 24.65
CA ALA A 24 17.07 5.81 24.29
C ALA A 24 16.06 6.89 23.85
N HIS A 25 15.04 6.52 23.08
CA HIS A 25 13.99 7.45 22.68
C HIS A 25 13.14 7.93 23.87
N LEU A 26 12.77 7.04 24.80
CA LEU A 26 12.04 7.43 26.02
C LEU A 26 12.80 8.47 26.85
N HIS A 27 14.12 8.35 26.96
CA HIS A 27 14.94 9.34 27.66
C HIS A 27 14.83 10.75 27.05
N THR A 28 14.66 10.86 25.72
CA THR A 28 14.47 12.17 25.06
C THR A 28 13.13 12.83 25.37
N LEU A 29 12.17 12.08 25.90
CA LEU A 29 10.82 12.53 26.24
C LEU A 29 10.61 12.70 27.75
N ASN A 30 11.69 12.68 28.56
CA ASN A 30 11.59 12.80 30.00
C ASN A 30 10.83 14.07 30.43
N GLY A 31 9.89 13.91 31.37
CA GLY A 31 9.04 15.00 31.87
C GLY A 31 7.90 15.45 30.93
N LYS A 32 7.74 14.83 29.75
CA LYS A 32 6.66 15.13 28.82
C LYS A 32 5.52 14.12 28.97
N ARG A 33 4.28 14.56 28.76
CA ARG A 33 3.16 13.63 28.57
C ARG A 33 3.23 13.06 27.15
N VAL A 34 3.11 11.74 27.05
CA VAL A 34 3.20 11.00 25.79
C VAL A 34 1.96 10.13 25.62
N ASN A 35 1.61 9.85 24.36
CA ASN A 35 0.61 8.87 24.00
C ASN A 35 1.33 7.61 23.50
N VAL A 36 0.84 6.43 23.91
CA VAL A 36 1.33 5.13 23.42
C VAL A 36 0.23 4.49 22.61
N THR A 37 0.55 4.13 21.36
CA THR A 37 -0.36 3.42 20.46
C THR A 37 0.21 2.03 20.19
N VAL A 38 -0.58 1.00 20.44
CA VAL A 38 -0.25 -0.39 20.10
C VAL A 38 -1.25 -0.83 19.04
N GLU A 39 -0.75 -1.02 17.82
CA GLU A 39 -1.56 -1.46 16.69
C GLU A 39 -0.96 -2.70 16.04
N LYS A 40 -1.80 -3.49 15.37
CA LYS A 40 -1.32 -4.62 14.59
C LYS A 40 -0.40 -4.10 13.49
N GLN A 41 0.86 -4.53 13.48
CA GLN A 41 1.78 -4.18 12.41
C GLN A 41 1.22 -4.69 11.08
N THR A 42 0.81 -3.76 10.22
CA THR A 42 0.45 -4.05 8.84
C THR A 42 1.70 -3.94 7.96
N ARG A 43 1.76 -4.72 6.88
CA ARG A 43 2.97 -4.82 6.06
C ARG A 43 3.25 -3.47 5.40
N ARG A 44 4.38 -2.84 5.78
CA ARG A 44 4.98 -1.65 5.14
C ARG A 44 5.03 -1.75 3.61
N ARG A 45 5.19 -2.98 3.09
CA ARG A 45 5.09 -3.38 1.67
C ARG A 45 3.83 -2.84 0.97
N SER A 46 2.68 -2.78 1.64
CA SER A 46 1.44 -2.25 1.06
C SER A 46 1.55 -0.76 0.71
N ASN A 47 2.32 0.01 1.49
CA ASN A 47 2.55 1.43 1.20
C ASN A 47 3.53 1.64 0.04
N GLU A 48 4.58 0.81 -0.08
CA GLU A 48 5.50 0.85 -1.22
C GLU A 48 4.79 0.46 -2.52
N GLN A 49 4.00 -0.61 -2.49
CA GLN A 49 3.19 -1.05 -3.62
C GLN A 49 2.16 -0.01 -4.02
N ASN A 50 1.52 0.65 -3.05
CA ASN A 50 0.59 1.74 -3.34
C ASN A 50 1.32 2.95 -3.96
N ARG A 51 2.49 3.33 -3.43
CA ARG A 51 3.31 4.38 -4.04
C ARG A 51 3.73 4.06 -5.47
N TYR A 52 4.10 2.80 -5.73
CA TYR A 52 4.45 2.34 -7.08
C TYR A 52 3.24 2.40 -8.02
N LEU A 53 2.10 1.88 -7.60
CA LEU A 53 0.88 1.88 -8.39
C LEU A 53 0.45 3.31 -8.79
N TRP A 54 0.46 4.25 -7.84
CA TRP A 54 0.07 5.65 -8.09
C TRP A 54 1.16 6.45 -8.80
N GLY A 55 2.40 6.38 -8.30
CA GLY A 55 3.51 7.20 -8.78
C GLY A 55 4.11 6.76 -10.11
N VAL A 56 3.91 5.49 -10.48
CA VAL A 56 4.47 4.89 -11.70
C VAL A 56 3.35 4.41 -12.61
N CYS A 57 2.57 3.40 -12.19
CA CYS A 57 1.65 2.72 -13.12
C CYS A 57 0.56 3.66 -13.63
N TYR A 58 -0.21 4.28 -12.73
CA TYR A 58 -1.30 5.17 -13.11
C TYR A 58 -0.79 6.43 -13.78
N LYS A 59 0.35 6.94 -13.32
CA LYS A 59 0.97 8.10 -13.94
C LYS A 59 1.38 7.85 -15.39
N LEU A 60 2.08 6.74 -15.68
CA LEU A 60 2.48 6.41 -17.05
C LEU A 60 1.28 6.20 -17.98
N ILE A 61 0.23 5.54 -17.47
CA ILE A 61 -1.00 5.33 -18.23
C ILE A 61 -1.74 6.65 -18.46
N ALA A 62 -1.81 7.52 -17.45
CA ALA A 62 -2.41 8.85 -17.55
C ALA A 62 -1.64 9.74 -18.54
N ASP A 63 -0.31 9.77 -18.44
CA ASP A 63 0.56 10.53 -19.34
C ASP A 63 0.40 10.09 -20.81
N HIS A 64 0.13 8.80 -21.05
CA HIS A 64 -0.10 8.27 -22.39
C HIS A 64 -1.52 8.48 -22.93
N THR A 65 -2.53 8.31 -22.08
CA THR A 65 -3.95 8.38 -22.49
C THR A 65 -4.52 9.80 -22.41
N GLY A 66 -3.85 10.71 -21.70
CA GLY A 66 -4.34 12.06 -21.40
C GLY A 66 -5.43 12.11 -20.32
N ALA A 67 -5.73 10.98 -19.69
CA ALA A 67 -6.70 10.90 -18.59
C ALA A 67 -6.09 11.36 -17.25
N ASP A 68 -6.93 11.64 -16.25
CA ASP A 68 -6.44 11.88 -14.90
C ASP A 68 -6.04 10.56 -14.20
N PRO A 69 -4.96 10.52 -13.39
CA PRO A 69 -4.58 9.31 -12.66
C PRO A 69 -5.70 8.70 -11.80
N GLU A 70 -6.63 9.51 -11.28
CA GLU A 70 -7.80 9.03 -10.55
C GLU A 70 -8.81 8.33 -11.48
N GLU A 71 -9.02 8.84 -12.70
CA GLU A 71 -9.88 8.19 -13.70
C GLU A 71 -9.29 6.84 -14.12
N VAL A 72 -7.97 6.80 -14.33
CA VAL A 72 -7.22 5.56 -14.59
C VAL A 72 -7.37 4.58 -13.42
N HIS A 73 -7.23 5.07 -12.18
CA HIS A 73 -7.46 4.25 -10.99
C HIS A 73 -8.86 3.64 -10.98
N ILE A 74 -9.90 4.45 -11.20
CA ILE A 74 -11.31 4.01 -11.20
C ILE A 74 -11.56 2.96 -12.28
N ALA A 75 -11.10 3.21 -13.51
CA ALA A 75 -11.28 2.32 -14.65
C ALA A 75 -10.62 0.95 -14.40
N LEU A 76 -9.34 0.94 -14.02
CA LEU A 76 -8.60 -0.30 -13.77
C LEU A 76 -9.10 -1.05 -12.55
N LYS A 77 -9.57 -0.33 -11.53
CA LYS A 77 -10.23 -0.92 -10.37
C LYS A 77 -11.53 -1.61 -10.77
N TYR A 78 -12.36 -0.99 -11.61
CA TYR A 78 -13.58 -1.61 -12.12
C TYR A 78 -13.30 -2.86 -12.96
N GLN A 79 -12.23 -2.82 -13.75
CA GLN A 79 -11.82 -3.90 -14.64
C GLN A 79 -11.25 -5.12 -13.89
N PHE A 80 -10.31 -4.90 -12.96
CA PHE A 80 -9.50 -5.97 -12.38
C PHE A 80 -9.81 -6.32 -10.94
N SER A 81 -10.57 -5.49 -10.22
CA SER A 81 -10.96 -5.83 -8.84
C SER A 81 -12.11 -6.83 -8.81
N PRO A 82 -12.16 -7.71 -7.79
CA PRO A 82 -13.32 -8.57 -7.57
C PRO A 82 -14.61 -7.75 -7.52
N LYS A 83 -15.65 -8.21 -8.21
CA LYS A 83 -16.94 -7.53 -8.24
C LYS A 83 -17.78 -7.94 -7.03
N ARG A 84 -18.42 -6.97 -6.38
CA ARG A 84 -19.39 -7.18 -5.29
C ARG A 84 -20.75 -6.70 -5.74
N PHE A 85 -21.76 -7.52 -5.46
CA PHE A 85 -23.16 -7.20 -5.74
C PHE A 85 -23.82 -6.60 -4.49
N ILE A 86 -24.48 -5.45 -4.64
CA ILE A 86 -25.25 -4.77 -3.60
C ILE A 86 -26.67 -4.63 -4.13
N GLY A 87 -27.51 -5.65 -3.87
CA GLY A 87 -28.79 -5.77 -4.58
C GLY A 87 -28.55 -5.92 -6.08
N ASN A 88 -29.07 -4.98 -6.88
CA ASN A 88 -28.88 -4.89 -8.33
C ASN A 88 -27.64 -4.08 -8.76
N LEU A 89 -26.90 -3.49 -7.82
CA LEU A 89 -25.72 -2.68 -8.14
C LEU A 89 -24.45 -3.55 -8.16
N VAL A 90 -23.57 -3.29 -9.13
CA VAL A 90 -22.24 -3.91 -9.22
C VAL A 90 -21.19 -2.88 -8.84
N ALA A 91 -20.46 -3.14 -7.76
CA ALA A 91 -19.38 -2.28 -7.29
C ALA A 91 -18.06 -3.07 -7.20
N PRO A 92 -16.91 -2.50 -7.60
CA PRO A 92 -15.64 -3.14 -7.36
C PRO A 92 -15.37 -3.24 -5.85
N ALA A 93 -14.80 -4.35 -5.40
CA ALA A 93 -14.37 -4.54 -4.03
C ALA A 93 -13.39 -3.41 -3.64
N THR A 94 -13.48 -2.96 -2.39
CA THR A 94 -12.61 -1.89 -1.92
C THR A 94 -11.18 -2.42 -1.75
N THR A 95 -10.20 -1.65 -2.21
CA THR A 95 -8.77 -1.91 -2.05
C THR A 95 -8.33 -2.04 -0.58
N LYS A 96 -9.16 -1.58 0.37
CA LYS A 96 -8.96 -1.77 1.81
C LYS A 96 -9.08 -3.23 2.29
N ARG A 97 -9.61 -4.14 1.49
CA ARG A 97 -9.81 -5.57 1.86
C ARG A 97 -9.10 -6.57 0.95
N LEU A 98 -8.34 -6.10 -0.03
CA LEU A 98 -7.52 -6.99 -0.86
C LEU A 98 -6.31 -7.41 -0.02
N ASP A 99 -6.16 -8.72 0.19
CA ASP A 99 -5.03 -9.26 0.93
C ASP A 99 -3.73 -8.93 0.19
N THR A 100 -2.57 -8.93 0.86
CA THR A 100 -1.29 -8.53 0.24
C THR A 100 -0.96 -9.34 -1.03
N ILE A 101 -1.45 -10.59 -1.12
CA ILE A 101 -1.30 -11.47 -2.28
C ILE A 101 -2.16 -10.99 -3.45
N ASP A 102 -3.37 -10.51 -3.16
CA ASP A 102 -4.29 -9.99 -4.17
C ASP A 102 -3.78 -8.67 -4.77
N PHE A 103 -3.08 -7.85 -3.97
CA PHE A 103 -2.58 -6.56 -4.44
C PHE A 103 -1.40 -6.68 -5.42
N ILE A 104 -0.50 -7.64 -5.21
CA ILE A 104 0.57 -7.97 -6.19
C ILE A 104 -0.07 -8.43 -7.50
N THR A 105 -1.03 -9.35 -7.40
CA THR A 105 -1.74 -9.89 -8.58
C THR A 105 -2.47 -8.79 -9.34
N TYR A 106 -3.05 -7.81 -8.64
CA TYR A 106 -3.68 -6.65 -9.24
C TYR A 106 -2.67 -5.78 -10.00
N ILE A 107 -1.51 -5.48 -9.40
CA ILE A 107 -0.44 -4.70 -10.05
C ILE A 107 0.01 -5.39 -11.35
N GLU A 108 0.24 -6.70 -11.31
CA GLU A 108 0.67 -7.46 -12.49
C GLU A 108 -0.39 -7.42 -13.61
N LYS A 109 -1.68 -7.54 -13.29
CA LYS A 109 -2.76 -7.36 -14.28
C LYS A 109 -2.75 -5.98 -14.92
N VAL A 110 -2.51 -4.92 -14.13
CA VAL A 110 -2.40 -3.55 -14.65
C VAL A 110 -1.21 -3.42 -15.60
N ARG A 111 -0.05 -3.98 -15.23
CA ARG A 111 1.16 -3.95 -16.07
C ARG A 111 0.95 -4.70 -17.38
N GLN A 112 0.40 -5.90 -17.31
CA GLN A 112 0.11 -6.72 -18.49
C GLN A 112 -0.87 -6.02 -19.43
N TRP A 113 -1.96 -5.49 -18.89
CA TRP A 113 -2.94 -4.73 -19.68
C TRP A 113 -2.33 -3.50 -20.34
N ALA A 114 -1.49 -2.74 -19.62
CA ALA A 114 -0.83 -1.57 -20.17
C ALA A 114 0.13 -1.94 -21.32
N ALA A 115 0.82 -3.08 -21.21
CA ALA A 115 1.68 -3.59 -22.27
C ALA A 115 0.89 -4.09 -23.48
N GLU A 116 -0.21 -4.81 -23.27
CA GLU A 116 -1.02 -5.41 -24.34
C GLU A 116 -1.88 -4.38 -25.08
N GLU A 117 -2.57 -3.50 -24.35
CA GLU A 117 -3.57 -2.59 -24.94
C GLU A 117 -2.98 -1.23 -25.30
N LEU A 118 -2.01 -0.73 -24.52
CA LEU A 118 -1.43 0.59 -24.70
C LEU A 118 0.00 0.55 -25.24
N ASN A 119 0.60 -0.64 -25.39
CA ASN A 119 2.02 -0.82 -25.71
C ASN A 119 2.97 -0.06 -24.75
N ILE A 120 2.56 0.10 -23.48
CA ILE A 120 3.35 0.77 -22.43
C ILE A 120 4.06 -0.28 -21.58
N ILE A 121 5.38 -0.22 -21.52
CA ILE A 121 6.18 -1.05 -20.62
C ILE A 121 6.31 -0.35 -19.27
N ILE A 122 5.63 -0.87 -18.26
CA ILE A 122 5.72 -0.36 -16.88
C ILE A 122 6.88 -1.08 -16.16
N PRO A 123 7.91 -0.33 -15.69
CA PRO A 123 9.11 -0.89 -15.07
C PRO A 123 8.80 -1.59 -13.75
N ASP A 124 9.60 -2.57 -13.35
CA ASP A 124 9.35 -3.33 -12.12
C ASP A 124 9.49 -2.45 -10.86
N PRO A 125 8.75 -2.73 -9.76
CA PRO A 125 8.85 -1.97 -8.51
C PRO A 125 10.28 -1.86 -7.97
N ASN A 126 11.12 -2.87 -8.22
CA ASN A 126 12.51 -2.93 -7.76
C ASN A 126 13.47 -2.11 -8.63
N GLU A 127 13.06 -1.72 -9.84
CA GLU A 127 13.85 -0.93 -10.78
C GLU A 127 13.59 0.58 -10.64
N VAL A 128 12.49 0.95 -9.97
CA VAL A 128 12.10 2.36 -9.78
C VAL A 128 12.54 2.87 -8.42
N LYS A 129 13.41 3.88 -8.39
CA LYS A 129 13.67 4.69 -7.19
C LYS A 129 12.51 5.66 -6.98
N LEU A 130 11.51 5.22 -6.22
CA LEU A 130 10.37 6.05 -5.79
C LEU A 130 10.70 6.97 -4.63
#